data_AF-A0A6N9ZPU1-F1
#
_entry.id   AF-A0A6N9ZPU1-F1
#
_cell.length_a   1.000
_cell.length_b   1.000
_cell.length_c   1.000
_cell.angle_alpha   90.00
_cell.angle_beta   90.00
_cell.angle_gamma   90.00
#
_symmetry.space_group_name_H-M   'P 1'
#
loop_
_entity.id
_entity.type
_entity.pdbx_description
1 polymer ?
#
loop_
_entity_poly.entity_id
_entity_poly.type
_entity_poly.pdbx_seq_one_letter_code
_entity_poly.pdbx_strand_id
1 'polypeptide(L)'
;MFRYLFGAILASVPLAAAHAEPPNYCRNSFKPNEPIESRFMGIEYALIMHVLAERYCGAERKPMRPRFLQYVEKQGCGPGTEIYSDVEAAIAKMEGASLKLLAQNGDPGLAISEPQVQEWASATTKELGGCDALKAAHGAELQQ
;
A
#
# COMPACT_ATOMS: atom_id res chain seq x y z
N MET A 1 -43.63 -20.61 -37.01
CA MET A 1 -43.66 -20.14 -35.59
C MET A 1 -42.22 -19.96 -35.09
N PHE A 2 -41.49 -18.93 -35.55
CA PHE A 2 -40.05 -18.78 -35.26
C PHE A 2 -39.62 -17.35 -34.87
N ARG A 3 -40.58 -16.45 -34.68
CA ARG A 3 -40.34 -15.02 -34.36
C ARG A 3 -40.50 -14.66 -32.88
N TYR A 4 -41.13 -15.52 -32.07
CA TYR A 4 -41.34 -15.27 -30.64
C TYR A 4 -40.23 -15.84 -29.73
N LEU A 5 -39.37 -16.72 -30.24
CA LEU A 5 -38.29 -17.34 -29.47
C LEU A 5 -37.09 -16.42 -29.21
N PHE A 6 -36.85 -15.42 -30.07
CA PHE A 6 -35.73 -14.48 -29.92
C PHE A 6 -35.98 -13.36 -28.89
N GLY A 7 -37.24 -13.05 -28.57
CA GLY A 7 -37.57 -12.00 -27.59
C GLY A 7 -37.25 -12.38 -26.14
N ALA A 8 -37.38 -13.66 -25.79
CA ALA A 8 -37.17 -14.16 -24.43
C ALA A 8 -35.69 -14.22 -23.99
N ILE A 9 -34.76 -14.29 -24.95
CA ILE A 9 -33.32 -14.41 -24.67
C ILE A 9 -32.69 -13.03 -24.41
N LEU A 10 -33.20 -11.96 -25.05
CA LEU A 10 -32.69 -10.60 -24.82
C LEU A 10 -33.12 -9.99 -23.48
N ALA A 11 -34.18 -10.51 -22.85
CA ALA A 11 -34.69 -10.02 -21.57
C ALA A 11 -33.97 -10.61 -20.33
N SER A 12 -33.23 -11.71 -20.48
CA SER A 12 -32.62 -12.45 -19.36
C SER A 12 -31.13 -12.16 -19.12
N VAL A 13 -30.44 -11.53 -20.09
CA VAL A 13 -29.03 -11.12 -19.95
C VAL A 13 -28.78 -9.93 -18.99
N PRO A 14 -29.60 -8.87 -18.90
CA PRO A 14 -29.24 -7.69 -18.11
C PRO A 14 -29.28 -7.92 -16.58
N LEU A 15 -30.00 -8.94 -16.10
CA LEU A 15 -30.11 -9.23 -14.67
C LEU A 15 -28.83 -9.81 -14.05
N ALA A 16 -27.96 -10.46 -14.85
CA ALA A 16 -26.67 -10.94 -14.36
C ALA A 16 -25.69 -9.79 -14.05
N ALA A 17 -25.78 -8.68 -14.79
CA ALA A 17 -24.95 -7.49 -14.55
C ALA A 17 -25.42 -6.65 -13.34
N ALA A 18 -26.71 -6.73 -12.98
CA ALA A 18 -27.28 -5.98 -11.86
C ALA A 18 -26.93 -6.56 -10.47
N HIS A 19 -26.41 -7.80 -10.42
CA HIS A 19 -25.97 -8.48 -9.18
C HIS A 19 -24.46 -8.53 -9.00
N ALA A 20 -23.68 -7.84 -9.84
CA ALA A 20 -22.32 -7.49 -9.48
C ALA A 20 -22.41 -6.47 -8.33
N GLU A 21 -22.11 -6.89 -7.11
CA GLU A 21 -21.76 -5.93 -6.05
C GLU A 21 -20.69 -4.99 -6.62
N PRO A 22 -20.81 -3.66 -6.42
CA PRO A 22 -19.75 -2.76 -6.84
C PRO A 22 -18.45 -3.26 -6.21
N PRO A 23 -17.34 -3.38 -6.97
CA PRO A 23 -16.11 -3.96 -6.44
C PRO A 23 -15.78 -3.27 -5.12
N ASN A 24 -15.58 -4.02 -4.04
CA ASN A 24 -15.25 -3.40 -2.77
C ASN A 24 -13.79 -2.94 -2.85
N TYR A 25 -13.60 -1.73 -3.37
CA TYR A 25 -12.32 -1.13 -3.71
C TYR A 25 -11.44 -0.80 -2.48
N CYS A 26 -11.84 -1.19 -1.26
CA CYS A 26 -11.14 -0.90 -0.02
C CYS A 26 -10.52 -2.16 0.62
N ARG A 27 -9.91 -3.00 -0.21
CA ARG A 27 -9.25 -4.26 0.18
C ARG A 27 -7.99 -4.52 -0.64
N ASN A 28 -7.06 -5.26 -0.05
CA ASN A 28 -5.89 -5.84 -0.73
C ASN A 28 -6.18 -7.27 -1.23
N SER A 29 -7.20 -7.94 -0.67
CA SER A 29 -7.63 -9.28 -1.06
C SER A 29 -8.35 -9.29 -2.41
N PHE A 30 -7.78 -9.99 -3.39
CA PHE A 30 -8.36 -10.18 -4.73
C PHE A 30 -8.64 -11.66 -5.02
N LYS A 31 -9.71 -11.94 -5.77
CA LYS A 31 -10.01 -13.28 -6.29
C LYS A 31 -9.35 -13.51 -7.66
N PRO A 32 -9.10 -14.75 -8.08
CA PRO A 32 -8.64 -15.04 -9.44
C PRO A 32 -9.60 -14.44 -10.50
N ASN A 33 -9.04 -13.71 -11.46
CA ASN A 33 -9.76 -12.95 -12.49
C ASN A 33 -10.56 -11.72 -12.01
N GLU A 34 -10.38 -11.29 -10.76
CA GLU A 34 -10.86 -9.97 -10.30
C GLU A 34 -9.88 -8.85 -10.73
N PRO A 35 -10.36 -7.64 -11.07
CA PRO A 35 -9.49 -6.47 -11.21
C PRO A 35 -8.71 -6.22 -9.91
N ILE A 36 -7.39 -6.03 -10.02
CA ILE A 36 -6.54 -5.67 -8.88
C ILE A 36 -6.73 -4.19 -8.58
N GLU A 37 -7.03 -3.84 -7.32
CA GLU A 37 -7.01 -2.46 -6.85
C GLU A 37 -5.56 -1.97 -6.75
N SER A 38 -5.22 -0.97 -7.56
CA SER A 38 -3.85 -0.44 -7.68
C SER A 38 -3.62 0.88 -6.96
N ARG A 39 -4.66 1.60 -6.51
CA ARG A 39 -4.54 2.91 -5.85
C ARG A 39 -3.74 2.84 -4.54
N PHE A 40 -3.70 1.68 -3.90
CA PHE A 40 -2.96 1.46 -2.65
C PHE A 40 -1.66 0.68 -2.83
N MET A 41 -1.39 0.19 -4.05
CA MET A 41 -0.09 -0.40 -4.39
C MET A 41 0.99 0.69 -4.26
N GLY A 42 2.03 0.39 -3.50
CA GLY A 42 3.10 1.35 -3.22
C GLY A 42 3.03 2.00 -1.83
N ILE A 43 1.94 1.87 -1.06
CA ILE A 43 1.92 2.38 0.32
C ILE A 43 3.01 1.73 1.17
N GLU A 44 3.21 0.42 1.09
CA GLU A 44 4.29 -0.26 1.84
C GLU A 44 5.68 0.26 1.46
N TYR A 45 5.96 0.44 0.16
CA TYR A 45 7.20 1.06 -0.32
C TYR A 45 7.37 2.50 0.18
N ALA A 46 6.29 3.30 0.19
CA ALA A 46 6.31 4.66 0.68
C ALA A 46 6.52 4.74 2.21
N LEU A 47 6.02 3.76 2.99
CA LEU A 47 6.34 3.61 4.41
C LEU A 47 7.82 3.27 4.62
N ILE A 48 8.39 2.35 3.81
CA ILE A 48 9.83 2.03 3.85
C ILE A 48 10.68 3.27 3.50
N MET A 49 10.33 4.00 2.44
CA MET A 49 10.98 5.27 2.07
C MET A 49 10.91 6.29 3.20
N HIS A 50 9.77 6.39 3.89
CA HIS A 50 9.60 7.29 5.04
C HIS A 50 10.55 6.90 6.19
N VAL A 51 10.65 5.60 6.52
CA VAL A 51 11.59 5.13 7.56
C VAL A 51 13.05 5.36 7.16
N LEU A 52 13.43 5.09 5.91
CA LEU A 52 14.79 5.33 5.41
C LEU A 52 15.14 6.82 5.43
N ALA A 53 14.20 7.69 5.04
CA ALA A 53 14.38 9.13 5.09
C ALA A 53 14.76 9.60 6.50
N GLU A 54 14.03 9.14 7.52
CA GLU A 54 14.28 9.51 8.93
C GLU A 54 15.51 8.84 9.53
N ARG A 55 15.62 7.51 9.41
CA ARG A 55 16.59 6.72 10.18
C ARG A 55 17.94 6.56 9.52
N TYR A 56 18.02 6.66 8.20
CA TYR A 56 19.27 6.56 7.43
C TYR A 56 19.69 7.92 6.87
N CYS A 57 18.77 8.67 6.26
CA CYS A 57 19.08 9.94 5.61
C CYS A 57 19.04 11.17 6.54
N GLY A 58 18.50 11.04 7.76
CA GLY A 58 18.45 12.11 8.75
C GLY A 58 17.38 13.18 8.49
N ALA A 59 16.24 12.81 7.91
CA ALA A 59 15.05 13.66 7.91
C ALA A 59 14.49 13.81 9.33
N GLU A 60 13.83 14.94 9.61
CA GLU A 60 13.08 15.15 10.85
C GLU A 60 11.96 14.12 10.99
N ARG A 61 11.75 13.55 12.18
CA ARG A 61 10.70 12.53 12.36
C ARG A 61 9.31 13.14 12.27
N LYS A 62 8.43 12.51 11.49
CA LYS A 62 7.00 12.87 11.38
C LYS A 62 6.14 11.63 11.61
N PRO A 63 5.00 11.75 12.31
CA PRO A 63 4.08 10.63 12.46
C PRO A 63 3.54 10.21 11.10
N MET A 64 3.51 8.90 10.83
CA MET A 64 3.02 8.36 9.56
C MET A 64 1.50 8.36 9.52
N ARG A 65 0.83 8.07 10.65
CA ARG A 65 -0.65 7.96 10.71
C ARG A 65 -1.40 9.11 10.01
N PRO A 66 -1.15 10.41 10.31
CA PRO A 66 -1.91 11.50 9.70
C PRO A 66 -1.67 11.66 8.20
N ARG A 67 -0.53 11.16 7.69
CA ARG A 67 -0.16 11.25 6.27
C ARG A 67 -0.78 10.11 5.46
N PHE A 68 -0.57 8.87 5.91
CA PHE A 68 -0.94 7.68 5.16
C PHE A 68 -2.41 7.29 5.35
N LEU A 69 -2.96 7.37 6.58
CA LEU A 69 -4.39 7.06 6.79
C LEU A 69 -5.29 8.12 6.17
N GLN A 70 -4.90 9.40 6.22
CA GLN A 70 -5.66 10.46 5.53
C GLN A 70 -5.67 10.27 4.00
N TYR A 71 -4.61 9.72 3.40
CA TYR A 71 -4.63 9.37 1.98
C TYR A 71 -5.66 8.27 1.70
N VAL A 72 -5.68 7.21 2.52
CA VAL A 72 -6.65 6.10 2.38
C VAL A 72 -8.09 6.58 2.59
N GLU A 73 -8.33 7.47 3.57
CA GLU A 73 -9.62 8.15 3.78
C GLU A 73 -10.03 9.03 2.60
N LYS A 74 -9.11 9.83 2.04
CA LYS A 74 -9.34 10.65 0.83
C LYS A 74 -9.67 9.83 -0.42
N GLN A 75 -9.31 8.55 -0.45
CA GLN A 75 -9.65 7.59 -1.51
C GLN A 75 -10.99 6.87 -1.28
N GLY A 76 -11.73 7.24 -0.22
CA GLY A 76 -13.04 6.69 0.15
C GLY A 76 -12.98 5.51 1.13
N CYS A 77 -11.80 5.12 1.59
CA CYS A 77 -11.62 3.95 2.45
C CYS A 77 -11.37 4.38 3.91
N GLY A 78 -12.43 4.41 4.70
CA GLY A 78 -12.35 4.80 6.12
C GLY A 78 -11.98 3.66 7.08
N PRO A 79 -11.96 3.96 8.39
CA PRO A 79 -11.88 2.95 9.45
C PRO A 79 -12.92 1.83 9.26
N GLY A 80 -12.51 0.59 9.53
CA GLY A 80 -13.34 -0.61 9.32
C GLY A 80 -13.25 -1.21 7.90
N THR A 81 -12.49 -0.61 6.98
CA THR A 81 -12.10 -1.25 5.73
C THR A 81 -10.83 -2.10 5.91
N GLU A 82 -10.64 -3.11 5.05
CA GLU A 82 -9.47 -3.99 5.07
C GLU A 82 -8.19 -3.17 4.81
N ILE A 83 -8.17 -2.34 3.76
CA ILE A 83 -7.00 -1.50 3.44
C ILE A 83 -6.63 -0.54 4.57
N TYR A 84 -7.60 0.08 5.25
CA TYR A 84 -7.30 0.98 6.37
C TYR A 84 -6.61 0.23 7.52
N SER A 85 -7.09 -0.98 7.81
CA SER A 85 -6.56 -1.83 8.88
C SER A 85 -5.15 -2.33 8.54
N ASP A 86 -4.92 -2.74 7.29
CA ASP A 86 -3.62 -3.17 6.79
C ASP A 86 -2.59 -2.03 6.85
N VAL A 87 -2.97 -0.83 6.40
CA VAL A 87 -2.09 0.36 6.43
C VAL A 87 -1.83 0.80 7.86
N GLU A 88 -2.83 0.76 8.75
CA GLU A 88 -2.66 1.03 10.18
C GLU A 88 -1.67 0.05 10.85
N ALA A 89 -1.79 -1.25 10.56
CA ALA A 89 -0.87 -2.27 11.05
C ALA A 89 0.56 -2.10 10.49
N ALA A 90 0.68 -1.78 9.20
CA ALA A 90 1.96 -1.49 8.55
C ALA A 90 2.63 -0.25 9.17
N ILE A 91 1.88 0.83 9.42
CA ILE A 91 2.37 2.01 10.14
C ILE A 91 2.90 1.63 11.53
N ALA A 92 2.15 0.86 12.31
CA ALA A 92 2.59 0.44 13.65
C ALA A 92 3.92 -0.35 13.62
N LYS A 93 4.10 -1.23 12.62
CA LYS A 93 5.38 -1.93 12.37
C LYS A 93 6.52 -0.97 11.99
N MET A 94 6.24 0.03 11.15
CA MET A 94 7.24 0.93 10.56
C MET A 94 7.66 2.09 11.48
N GLU A 95 6.75 2.64 12.28
CA GLU A 95 7.05 3.61 13.34
C GLU A 95 7.93 2.97 14.43
N GLY A 96 7.76 1.67 14.70
CA GLY A 96 8.68 0.87 15.54
C GLY A 96 10.07 0.69 14.91
N ALA A 97 10.17 0.05 13.75
CA ALA A 97 11.44 -0.21 13.05
C ALA A 97 12.38 -1.15 13.85
N SER A 98 13.72 -1.09 13.74
CA SER A 98 14.62 -0.08 13.15
C SER A 98 15.16 -0.47 11.76
N LEU A 99 16.23 0.19 11.28
CA LEU A 99 16.95 -0.20 10.04
C LEU A 99 17.35 -1.68 10.06
N LYS A 100 17.73 -2.22 11.24
CA LYS A 100 18.03 -3.65 11.38
C LYS A 100 16.80 -4.52 11.11
N LEU A 101 15.66 -4.19 11.70
CA LEU A 101 14.42 -4.93 11.48
C LEU A 101 13.94 -4.85 10.01
N LEU A 102 14.18 -3.72 9.34
CA LEU A 102 13.89 -3.61 7.90
C LEU A 102 14.82 -4.44 7.03
N ALA A 103 16.15 -4.39 7.28
CA ALA A 103 17.12 -5.23 6.61
C ALA A 103 16.89 -6.75 6.86
N GLN A 104 16.26 -7.09 7.97
CA GLN A 104 15.77 -8.43 8.31
C GLN A 104 14.42 -8.80 7.65
N ASN A 105 13.80 -7.92 6.85
CA ASN A 105 12.44 -8.06 6.34
C ASN A 105 11.38 -8.32 7.43
N GLY A 106 11.63 -7.89 8.67
CA GLY A 106 10.79 -8.14 9.83
C GLY A 106 11.01 -9.48 10.55
N ASP A 107 11.98 -10.32 10.14
CA ASP A 107 12.36 -11.54 10.88
C ASP A 107 13.52 -11.26 11.86
N PRO A 108 13.25 -11.04 13.17
CA PRO A 108 14.30 -10.76 14.13
C PRO A 108 15.31 -11.92 14.30
N GLY A 109 14.98 -13.13 13.87
CA GLY A 109 15.85 -14.31 13.89
C GLY A 109 16.95 -14.31 12.82
N LEU A 110 16.82 -13.51 11.76
CA LEU A 110 17.83 -13.43 10.72
C LEU A 110 19.10 -12.72 11.23
N ALA A 111 20.19 -13.46 11.43
CA ALA A 111 21.43 -12.92 11.97
C ALA A 111 22.14 -11.99 10.98
N ILE A 112 21.89 -10.69 11.08
CA ILE A 112 22.59 -9.64 10.33
C ILE A 112 23.45 -8.75 11.23
N SER A 113 24.63 -8.39 10.73
CA SER A 113 25.59 -7.49 11.37
C SER A 113 25.32 -6.02 11.02
N GLU A 114 25.78 -5.08 11.85
CA GLU A 114 25.60 -3.65 11.60
C GLU A 114 26.18 -3.18 10.24
N PRO A 115 27.35 -3.65 9.76
CA PRO A 115 27.82 -3.34 8.40
C PRO A 115 26.81 -3.75 7.31
N GLN A 116 26.17 -4.92 7.44
CA GLN A 116 25.15 -5.38 6.49
C GLN A 116 23.86 -4.55 6.59
N VAL A 117 23.49 -4.07 7.78
CA VAL A 117 22.37 -3.12 7.95
C VAL A 117 22.65 -1.81 7.21
N GLN A 118 23.88 -1.29 7.30
CA GLN A 118 24.28 -0.05 6.63
C GLN A 118 24.43 -0.23 5.11
N GLU A 119 24.96 -1.38 4.66
CA GLU A 119 25.04 -1.75 3.25
C GLU A 119 23.64 -1.86 2.63
N TRP A 120 22.73 -2.58 3.28
CA TRP A 120 21.32 -2.66 2.88
C TRP A 120 20.67 -1.27 2.81
N ALA A 121 20.78 -0.47 3.88
CA ALA A 121 20.15 0.85 3.93
C ALA A 121 20.71 1.79 2.85
N SER A 122 22.02 1.71 2.56
CA SER A 122 22.69 2.44 1.47
C SER A 122 22.19 2.00 0.10
N ALA A 123 22.18 0.69 -0.18
CA ALA A 123 21.76 0.12 -1.46
C ALA A 123 20.29 0.43 -1.75
N THR A 124 19.39 0.12 -0.82
CA THR A 124 17.96 0.38 -0.97
C THR A 124 17.66 1.88 -1.06
N THR A 125 18.35 2.74 -0.31
CA THR A 125 18.22 4.21 -0.46
C THR A 125 18.65 4.66 -1.86
N LYS A 126 19.73 4.11 -2.41
CA LYS A 126 20.23 4.44 -3.75
C LYS A 126 19.25 3.99 -4.84
N GLU A 127 18.69 2.78 -4.74
CA GLU A 127 17.67 2.26 -5.65
C GLU A 127 16.40 3.11 -5.64
N LEU A 128 16.02 3.65 -4.47
CA LEU A 128 14.86 4.53 -4.28
C LEU A 128 15.15 6.02 -4.61
N GLY A 129 16.26 6.32 -5.31
CA GLY A 129 16.58 7.67 -5.81
C GLY A 129 17.53 8.50 -4.94
N GLY A 130 18.05 7.94 -3.85
CA GLY A 130 19.01 8.60 -2.96
C GLY A 130 18.38 9.48 -1.87
N CYS A 131 19.19 9.89 -0.89
CA CYS A 131 18.68 10.57 0.31
C CYS A 131 17.95 11.89 0.04
N ASP A 132 18.30 12.64 -1.01
CA ASP A 132 17.64 13.89 -1.32
C ASP A 132 16.22 13.66 -1.89
N ALA A 133 16.06 12.62 -2.72
CA ALA A 133 14.74 12.18 -3.18
C ALA A 133 13.88 11.67 -2.02
N LEU A 134 14.45 10.86 -1.11
CA LEU A 134 13.76 10.37 0.08
C LEU A 134 13.33 11.50 1.03
N LYS A 135 14.18 12.52 1.24
CA LYS A 135 13.85 13.71 2.04
C LYS A 135 12.75 14.55 1.38
N ALA A 136 12.83 14.77 0.07
CA ALA A 136 11.79 15.48 -0.68
C ALA A 136 10.44 14.74 -0.60
N ALA A 137 10.46 13.42 -0.81
CA ALA A 137 9.28 12.56 -0.66
C ALA A 137 8.76 12.51 0.78
N HIS A 138 9.62 12.56 1.80
CA HIS A 138 9.22 12.64 3.22
C HIS A 138 8.52 13.97 3.54
N GLY A 139 9.00 15.07 2.95
CA GLY A 139 8.43 16.41 3.09
C GLY A 139 7.10 16.64 2.37
N ALA A 140 6.81 15.88 1.30
CA ALA A 140 5.64 16.09 0.45
C ALA A 140 4.34 15.46 0.99
N GLU A 141 3.19 16.06 0.64
CA GLU A 141 1.89 15.41 0.81
C GLU A 141 1.70 14.24 -0.18
N LEU A 142 0.89 13.25 0.19
CA LEU A 142 0.46 12.21 -0.75
C LEU A 142 -0.68 12.77 -1.62
N GLN A 143 -0.44 12.84 -2.93
CA GLN A 143 -1.39 13.37 -3.91
C GLN A 143 -2.40 12.30 -4.36
N GLN A 144 -3.55 12.75 -4.88
CA GLN A 144 -4.60 11.89 -5.45
C GLN A 144 -4.27 11.44 -6.87
#